data_AF-A0A0K8Q5L6-F1
#
_entry.id   AF-A0A0K8Q5L6-F1
#
_cell.length_a   1.000
_cell.length_b   1.000
_cell.length_c   1.000
_cell.angle_alpha   90.00
_cell.angle_beta   90.00
_cell.angle_gamma   90.00
#
_symmetry.space_group_name_H-M   'P 1'
#
loop_
_entity.id
_entity.type
_entity.pdbx_description
1 polymer ?
#
loop_
_entity_poly.entity_id
_entity_poly.type
_entity_poly.pdbx_seq_one_letter_code
_entity_poly.pdbx_strand_id
1 'polypeptide(L)'
;MAAYLVSQVFGWDVVPPTWLRDGPMGEGMVQLWQEQDPAQSAVNLVATGHVPETGWKHVLEGRDEDGRMVALVHEDSPALRRMAVFDMVVNNADRKGDHILAMTDGHRHGVDHGLTFHRDHKLRTVLWGWLGDALTAEEREGIDRVSEGLHGGLGRNLADLLSAEEIASLAARCARLRLAGRFPAPSGEMSAVPWPLF
;
A
#
# COMPACT_ATOMS: atom_id res chain seq x y z
N MET A 1 1.52 -4.49 13.30
CA MET A 1 0.18 -4.90 13.83
C MET A 1 -0.96 -4.03 13.31
N ALA A 2 -0.96 -2.70 13.52
CA ALA A 2 -2.06 -1.82 13.08
C ALA A 2 -2.45 -1.98 11.59
N ALA A 3 -1.46 -2.07 10.70
CA ALA A 3 -1.66 -2.31 9.26
C ALA A 3 -2.44 -3.62 8.99
N TYR A 4 -2.13 -4.69 9.73
CA TYR A 4 -2.85 -5.96 9.62
C TYR A 4 -4.32 -5.82 10.06
N LEU A 5 -4.60 -5.14 11.18
CA LEU A 5 -5.97 -4.91 11.62
C LEU A 5 -6.81 -4.14 10.60
N VAL A 6 -6.23 -3.10 9.98
CA VAL A 6 -6.90 -2.35 8.91
C VAL A 6 -7.11 -3.23 7.67
N SER A 7 -6.12 -4.04 7.30
CA SER A 7 -6.21 -4.98 6.18
C SER A 7 -7.34 -6.01 6.35
N GLN A 8 -7.51 -6.52 7.58
CA GLN A 8 -8.60 -7.45 7.90
C GLN A 8 -9.97 -6.78 7.76
N VAL A 9 -10.12 -5.51 8.14
CA VAL A 9 -11.38 -4.76 7.95
C VAL A 9 -11.65 -4.46 6.48
N PHE A 10 -10.60 -4.20 5.70
CA PHE A 10 -10.74 -4.13 4.24
C PHE A 10 -11.23 -5.45 3.65
N GLY A 11 -10.90 -6.60 4.25
CA GLY A 11 -11.28 -7.92 3.74
C GLY A 11 -10.53 -8.34 2.48
N TRP A 12 -9.44 -7.64 2.15
CA TRP A 12 -8.61 -7.91 0.97
C TRP A 12 -7.34 -8.70 1.28
N ASP A 13 -7.06 -8.95 2.55
CA ASP A 13 -5.88 -9.70 3.01
C ASP A 13 -4.55 -9.21 2.42
N VAL A 14 -4.40 -7.89 2.31
CA VAL A 14 -3.18 -7.24 1.79
C VAL A 14 -1.99 -7.54 2.71
N VAL A 15 -2.17 -7.40 4.03
CA VAL A 15 -1.08 -7.63 5.00
C VAL A 15 -1.17 -9.05 5.54
N PRO A 16 -0.09 -9.86 5.47
CA PRO A 16 -0.07 -11.20 6.01
C PRO A 16 -0.45 -11.25 7.50
N PRO A 17 -0.95 -12.41 7.98
CA PRO A 17 -1.23 -12.63 9.39
C PRO A 17 -0.09 -12.15 10.29
N THR A 18 -0.43 -11.26 11.22
CA THR A 18 0.53 -10.59 12.11
C THR A 18 0.04 -10.69 13.54
N TRP A 19 0.91 -11.02 14.48
CA TRP A 19 0.62 -11.20 15.91
C TRP A 19 1.57 -10.40 16.77
N LEU A 20 1.08 -9.93 17.92
CA LEU A 20 1.95 -9.45 19.00
C LEU A 20 2.47 -10.66 19.78
N ARG A 21 3.75 -10.61 20.19
CA ARG A 21 4.39 -11.64 21.00
C ARG A 21 5.42 -11.02 21.92
N ASP A 22 5.51 -11.55 23.12
CA ASP A 22 6.64 -11.29 24.01
C ASP A 22 7.93 -11.83 23.39
N GLY A 23 8.97 -11.00 23.44
CA GLY A 23 10.33 -11.36 23.08
C GLY A 23 11.34 -10.97 24.15
N PRO A 24 12.63 -11.33 23.98
CA PRO A 24 13.68 -11.06 24.96
C PRO A 24 13.86 -9.57 25.31
N MET A 25 13.43 -8.66 24.43
CA MET A 25 13.56 -7.22 24.57
C MET A 25 12.20 -6.51 24.81
N GLY A 26 11.18 -7.26 25.21
CA GLY A 26 9.81 -6.76 25.37
C GLY A 26 8.87 -7.25 24.25
N GLU A 27 7.64 -6.73 24.25
CA GLU A 27 6.65 -7.05 23.24
C GLU A 27 7.11 -6.58 21.85
N GLY A 28 6.93 -7.45 20.86
CA GLY A 28 7.14 -7.15 19.45
C GLY A 28 6.05 -7.76 18.59
N MET A 29 6.26 -7.78 17.28
CA MET A 29 5.35 -8.45 16.35
C MET A 29 6.06 -9.52 15.54
N VAL A 30 5.34 -10.59 15.23
CA VAL A 30 5.73 -11.61 14.26
C VAL A 30 4.72 -11.63 13.12
N GLN A 31 5.20 -11.83 11.90
CA GLN A 31 4.38 -11.92 10.70
C GLN A 31 4.57 -13.28 10.05
N LEU A 32 3.50 -13.88 9.56
CA LEU A 32 3.54 -15.15 8.84
C LEU A 32 4.37 -14.98 7.56
N TRP A 33 5.36 -15.86 7.39
CA TRP A 33 6.14 -15.93 6.16
C TRP A 33 5.26 -16.34 4.98
N GLN A 34 5.38 -15.62 3.87
CA GLN A 34 4.67 -15.91 2.63
C GLN A 34 5.69 -16.34 1.58
N GLU A 35 5.52 -17.53 1.01
CA GLU A 35 6.38 -18.02 -0.04
C GLU A 35 5.94 -17.43 -1.38
N GLN A 36 6.71 -16.49 -1.90
CA GLN A 36 6.43 -15.82 -3.16
C GLN A 36 6.75 -16.72 -4.36
N ASP A 37 6.02 -16.53 -5.47
CA ASP A 37 6.35 -17.12 -6.76
C ASP A 37 7.52 -16.34 -7.39
N PRO A 38 8.73 -16.92 -7.48
CA PRO A 38 9.90 -16.23 -8.03
C PRO A 38 9.78 -15.93 -9.52
N ALA A 39 8.81 -16.53 -10.23
CA ALA A 39 8.57 -16.26 -11.64
C ALA A 39 7.66 -15.03 -11.89
N GLN A 40 7.06 -14.46 -10.84
CA GLN A 40 6.18 -13.31 -10.94
C GLN A 40 6.81 -12.07 -10.31
N SER A 41 6.72 -10.94 -11.00
CA SER A 41 7.03 -9.63 -10.42
C SER A 41 5.88 -8.66 -10.67
N ALA A 42 5.39 -8.03 -9.62
CA ALA A 42 4.30 -7.06 -9.70
C ALA A 42 4.79 -5.67 -10.14
N VAL A 43 6.08 -5.38 -10.00
CA VAL A 43 6.71 -4.08 -10.31
C VAL A 43 7.99 -4.33 -11.08
N ASN A 44 8.28 -3.52 -12.09
CA ASN A 44 9.47 -3.72 -12.91
C ASN A 44 10.04 -2.39 -13.43
N LEU A 45 11.32 -2.41 -13.78
CA LEU A 45 11.98 -1.37 -14.57
C LEU A 45 12.21 -1.92 -15.97
N VAL A 46 11.59 -1.30 -16.96
CA VAL A 46 11.72 -1.68 -18.37
C VAL A 46 12.32 -0.53 -19.16
N ALA A 47 12.97 -0.80 -20.28
CA ALA A 47 13.37 0.28 -21.18
C ALA A 47 12.12 1.02 -21.66
N THR A 48 12.15 2.37 -21.73
CA THR A 48 10.96 3.19 -22.04
C THR A 48 10.27 2.78 -23.35
N GLY A 49 11.02 2.33 -24.36
CA GLY A 49 10.47 1.84 -25.63
C GLY A 49 9.95 0.39 -25.62
N HIS A 50 10.00 -0.30 -24.48
CA HIS A 50 9.62 -1.71 -24.31
C HIS A 50 8.58 -1.90 -23.20
N VAL A 51 7.85 -0.85 -22.81
CA VAL A 51 6.70 -0.99 -21.92
C VAL A 51 5.64 -1.85 -22.63
N PRO A 52 5.18 -2.96 -22.04
CA PRO A 52 4.12 -3.77 -22.66
C PRO A 52 2.84 -2.98 -22.89
N GLU A 53 2.15 -3.22 -24.01
CA GLU A 53 0.94 -2.49 -24.39
C GLU A 53 -0.25 -2.74 -23.46
N THR A 54 -0.28 -3.89 -22.77
CA THR A 54 -1.41 -4.31 -21.94
C THR A 54 -0.91 -4.96 -20.65
N GLY A 55 -1.75 -4.92 -19.60
CA GLY A 55 -1.47 -5.57 -18.31
C GLY A 55 -0.51 -4.82 -17.39
N TRP A 56 -0.05 -3.63 -17.78
CA TRP A 56 0.89 -2.81 -17.01
C TRP A 56 0.45 -1.35 -16.99
N LYS A 57 0.71 -0.67 -15.87
CA LYS A 57 0.56 0.77 -15.72
C LYS A 57 1.92 1.43 -15.60
N HIS A 58 2.07 2.54 -16.31
CA HIS A 58 3.24 3.39 -16.24
C HIS A 58 3.19 4.27 -14.98
N VAL A 59 4.33 4.39 -14.29
CA VAL A 59 4.46 5.17 -13.04
C VAL A 59 5.27 6.44 -13.29
N LEU A 60 6.53 6.28 -13.67
CA LEU A 60 7.46 7.36 -13.97
C LEU A 60 8.58 6.87 -14.89
N GLU A 61 9.30 7.80 -15.51
CA GLU A 61 10.51 7.53 -16.26
C GLU A 61 11.74 8.09 -15.53
N GLY A 62 12.88 7.46 -15.74
CA GLY A 62 14.16 7.86 -15.18
C GLY A 62 15.34 7.35 -16.01
N ARG A 63 16.55 7.53 -15.46
CA ARG A 63 17.76 6.94 -16.03
C ARG A 63 18.33 5.91 -15.07
N ASP A 64 18.77 4.77 -15.62
CA ASP A 64 19.54 3.78 -14.88
C ASP A 64 21.00 4.25 -14.65
N GLU A 65 21.80 3.42 -13.99
CA GLU A 65 23.21 3.71 -13.68
C GLU A 65 24.08 3.88 -14.94
N ASP A 66 23.67 3.28 -16.06
CA ASP A 66 24.32 3.35 -17.36
C ASP A 66 23.79 4.53 -18.22
N GLY A 67 22.89 5.34 -17.68
CA GLY A 67 22.27 6.48 -18.37
C GLY A 67 21.18 6.11 -19.38
N ARG A 68 20.73 4.85 -19.43
CA ARG A 68 19.63 4.41 -20.29
C ARG A 68 18.29 4.85 -19.73
N MET A 69 17.38 5.25 -20.61
CA MET A 69 16.01 5.61 -20.22
C MET A 69 15.23 4.36 -19.83
N VAL A 70 14.70 4.35 -18.61
CA VAL A 70 13.87 3.30 -18.06
C VAL A 70 12.55 3.86 -17.57
N ALA A 71 11.51 3.04 -17.63
CA ALA A 71 10.19 3.30 -17.09
C ALA A 71 9.94 2.35 -15.91
N LEU A 72 9.49 2.91 -14.80
CA LEU A 72 8.91 2.17 -13.69
C LEU A 72 7.47 1.81 -14.04
N VAL A 73 7.15 0.53 -13.98
CA VAL A 73 5.82 -0.01 -14.28
C VAL A 73 5.37 -0.95 -13.18
N HIS A 74 4.06 -1.10 -13.02
CA HIS A 74 3.48 -2.14 -12.18
C HIS A 74 2.34 -2.86 -12.91
N GLU A 75 2.01 -4.07 -12.49
CA GLU A 75 0.90 -4.82 -13.09
C GLU A 75 -0.44 -4.07 -12.93
N ASP A 76 -1.28 -4.15 -13.95
CA ASP A 76 -2.65 -3.64 -13.92
C ASP A 76 -3.62 -4.74 -13.46
N SER A 77 -3.52 -5.11 -12.18
CA SER A 77 -4.31 -6.20 -11.59
C SER A 77 -5.26 -5.68 -10.48
N PRO A 78 -6.46 -6.28 -10.32
CA PRO A 78 -7.32 -5.96 -9.17
C PRO A 78 -6.66 -6.22 -7.82
N ALA A 79 -5.83 -7.27 -7.72
CA ALA A 79 -5.12 -7.64 -6.50
C ALA A 79 -4.14 -6.53 -6.06
N LEU A 80 -3.32 -6.03 -7.00
CA LEU A 80 -2.37 -4.96 -6.70
C LEU A 80 -3.07 -3.60 -6.49
N ARG A 81 -4.17 -3.36 -7.21
CA ARG A 81 -4.96 -2.14 -7.05
C ARG A 81 -5.56 -1.99 -5.65
N ARG A 82 -6.01 -3.09 -5.03
CA ARG A 82 -6.46 -3.11 -3.63
C ARG A 82 -5.34 -2.68 -2.67
N MET A 83 -4.11 -3.12 -2.91
CA MET A 83 -2.94 -2.69 -2.13
C MET A 83 -2.68 -1.19 -2.27
N ALA A 84 -2.83 -0.62 -3.48
CA ALA A 84 -2.66 0.82 -3.68
C ALA A 84 -3.70 1.64 -2.90
N VAL A 85 -4.97 1.21 -2.86
CA VAL A 85 -6.01 1.84 -2.02
C VAL A 85 -5.67 1.69 -0.54
N PHE A 86 -5.22 0.51 -0.12
CA PHE A 86 -4.79 0.27 1.25
C PHE A 86 -3.65 1.22 1.67
N ASP A 87 -2.60 1.35 0.86
CA ASP A 87 -1.45 2.21 1.12
C ASP A 87 -1.86 3.69 1.27
N MET A 88 -2.84 4.15 0.49
CA MET A 88 -3.38 5.51 0.61
C MET A 88 -4.08 5.77 1.94
N VAL A 89 -4.82 4.78 2.44
CA VAL A 89 -5.54 4.87 3.72
C VAL A 89 -4.56 4.82 4.89
N VAL A 90 -3.63 3.87 4.87
CA VAL A 90 -2.62 3.73 5.94
C VAL A 90 -1.46 4.72 5.81
N ASN A 91 -1.40 5.53 4.75
CA ASN A 91 -0.34 6.51 4.51
C ASN A 91 1.05 5.85 4.47
N ASN A 92 1.18 4.76 3.70
CA ASN A 92 2.42 4.02 3.60
C ASN A 92 3.51 4.87 2.96
N ALA A 93 4.55 5.19 3.72
CA ALA A 93 5.62 6.06 3.27
C ALA A 93 6.74 5.31 2.57
N ASP A 94 6.65 4.00 2.34
CA ASP A 94 7.77 3.23 1.82
C ASP A 94 7.35 2.00 1.00
N ARG A 95 6.28 2.08 0.19
CA ARG A 95 5.90 0.95 -0.68
C ARG A 95 6.87 0.83 -1.86
N LYS A 96 7.84 -0.05 -1.73
CA LYS A 96 8.77 -0.49 -2.78
C LYS A 96 8.24 -1.71 -3.53
N GLY A 97 8.86 -2.05 -4.65
CA GLY A 97 8.48 -3.21 -5.47
C GLY A 97 8.75 -4.55 -4.80
N ASP A 98 9.86 -4.68 -4.08
CA ASP A 98 10.26 -5.86 -3.29
C ASP A 98 9.38 -6.08 -2.04
N HIS A 99 8.65 -5.06 -1.61
CA HIS A 99 7.66 -5.18 -0.55
C HIS A 99 6.33 -5.82 -1.02
N ILE A 100 6.25 -6.27 -2.27
CA ILE A 100 5.05 -6.83 -2.90
C ILE A 100 5.30 -8.29 -3.25
N LEU A 101 4.73 -9.18 -2.46
CA LEU A 101 4.90 -10.62 -2.62
C LEU A 101 3.84 -11.16 -3.58
N ALA A 102 4.29 -11.63 -4.74
CA ALA A 102 3.43 -12.26 -5.73
C ALA A 102 3.18 -13.72 -5.38
N MET A 103 1.92 -14.10 -5.18
CA MET A 103 1.53 -15.46 -4.82
C MET A 103 1.17 -16.27 -6.07
N THR A 104 1.29 -17.60 -5.98
CA THR A 104 0.97 -18.53 -7.09
C THR A 104 -0.50 -18.56 -7.48
N ASP A 105 -1.39 -18.16 -6.57
CA ASP A 105 -2.84 -18.04 -6.80
C ASP A 105 -3.26 -16.67 -7.38
N GLY A 106 -2.29 -15.79 -7.66
CA GLY A 106 -2.52 -14.44 -8.16
C GLY A 106 -2.78 -13.40 -7.07
N HIS A 107 -2.76 -13.79 -5.79
CA HIS A 107 -2.84 -12.83 -4.68
C HIS A 107 -1.56 -11.98 -4.58
N ARG A 108 -1.69 -10.82 -3.92
CA ARG A 108 -0.58 -9.90 -3.65
C ARG A 108 -0.57 -9.53 -2.17
N HIS A 109 0.43 -10.01 -1.45
CA HIS A 109 0.68 -9.55 -0.09
C HIS A 109 1.64 -8.37 -0.08
N GLY A 110 1.36 -7.39 0.77
CA GLY A 110 2.28 -6.32 1.11
C GLY A 110 3.03 -6.67 2.39
N VAL A 111 4.32 -6.38 2.43
CA VAL A 111 5.12 -6.43 3.67
C VAL A 111 5.71 -5.05 3.98
N ASP A 112 6.47 -4.98 5.07
CA ASP A 112 7.15 -3.79 5.58
C ASP A 112 6.25 -2.55 5.77
N HIS A 113 5.32 -2.67 6.73
CA HIS A 113 4.41 -1.58 7.10
C HIS A 113 4.92 -0.74 8.28
N GLY A 114 6.23 -0.75 8.56
CA GLY A 114 6.81 0.00 9.67
C GLY A 114 6.67 1.51 9.54
N LEU A 115 6.55 2.02 8.30
CA LEU A 115 6.43 3.44 7.97
C LEU A 115 5.01 3.79 7.52
N THR A 116 4.02 3.48 8.36
CA THR A 116 2.59 3.74 8.13
C THR A 116 1.99 4.59 9.25
N PHE A 117 0.74 5.04 9.07
CA PHE A 117 -0.12 5.75 10.02
C PHE A 117 0.29 7.15 10.46
N HIS A 118 1.48 7.62 10.10
CA HIS A 118 1.95 8.96 10.42
C HIS A 118 0.85 10.03 10.21
N ARG A 119 0.71 10.95 11.18
CA ARG A 119 -0.37 11.95 11.18
C ARG A 119 -0.33 12.87 9.96
N ASP A 120 0.87 13.30 9.58
CA ASP A 120 1.11 14.09 8.36
C ASP A 120 1.13 13.19 7.12
N HIS A 121 0.82 13.76 5.96
CA HIS A 121 0.93 13.02 4.70
C HIS A 121 2.39 12.65 4.41
N LYS A 122 2.63 11.34 4.22
CA LYS A 122 3.95 10.77 3.96
C LYS A 122 3.91 9.70 2.87
N LEU A 123 2.78 9.48 2.21
CA LEU A 123 2.58 8.42 1.21
C LEU A 123 3.66 8.48 0.13
N ARG A 124 4.42 7.39 0.00
CA ARG A 124 5.35 7.15 -1.10
C ARG A 124 5.20 5.71 -1.56
N THR A 125 4.91 5.51 -2.84
CA THR A 125 4.60 4.19 -3.38
C THR A 125 5.03 4.07 -4.83
N VAL A 126 5.43 2.86 -5.24
CA VAL A 126 5.62 2.52 -6.65
C VAL A 126 4.30 2.27 -7.40
N LEU A 127 3.14 2.40 -6.73
CA LEU A 127 1.82 2.06 -7.25
C LEU A 127 1.01 3.28 -7.76
N TRP A 128 1.67 4.30 -8.32
CA TRP A 128 0.99 5.51 -8.81
C TRP A 128 0.35 5.37 -10.20
N GLY A 129 0.43 4.21 -10.85
CA GLY A 129 -0.01 4.05 -12.24
C GLY A 129 -1.52 4.18 -12.47
N TRP A 130 -2.31 4.20 -11.40
CA TRP A 130 -3.76 4.48 -11.43
C TRP A 130 -4.11 5.94 -11.11
N LEU A 131 -3.14 6.85 -11.15
CA LEU A 131 -3.35 8.28 -10.87
C LEU A 131 -4.58 8.85 -11.60
N GLY A 132 -5.52 9.41 -10.84
CA GLY A 132 -6.74 10.03 -11.37
C GLY A 132 -7.87 9.06 -11.72
N ASP A 133 -7.61 7.74 -11.77
CA ASP A 133 -8.65 6.75 -12.03
C ASP A 133 -9.74 6.79 -10.96
N ALA A 134 -10.99 6.60 -11.36
CA ALA A 134 -12.11 6.51 -10.43
C ALA A 134 -11.97 5.27 -9.52
N LEU A 135 -12.30 5.44 -8.23
CA LEU A 135 -12.42 4.29 -7.33
C LEU A 135 -13.66 3.46 -7.69
N THR A 136 -13.49 2.14 -7.72
CA THR A 136 -14.55 1.18 -7.95
C THR A 136 -15.54 1.16 -6.77
N ALA A 137 -16.70 0.52 -6.96
CA ALA A 137 -17.67 0.34 -5.88
C ALA A 137 -17.05 -0.48 -4.72
N GLU A 138 -16.36 -1.58 -5.04
CA GLU A 138 -15.69 -2.42 -4.04
C GLU A 138 -14.64 -1.63 -3.22
N GLU A 139 -13.85 -0.78 -3.88
CA GLU A 139 -12.84 0.05 -3.20
C GLU A 139 -13.47 1.07 -2.25
N ARG A 140 -14.59 1.68 -2.67
CA ARG A 140 -15.35 2.62 -1.83
C ARG A 140 -16.00 1.93 -0.65
N GLU A 141 -16.59 0.76 -0.86
CA GLU A 141 -17.15 -0.08 0.21
C GLU A 141 -16.07 -0.50 1.22
N GLY A 142 -14.87 -0.85 0.76
CA GLY A 142 -13.73 -1.12 1.63
C GLY A 142 -13.35 0.08 2.51
N ILE A 143 -13.30 1.29 1.94
CA ILE A 143 -13.04 2.53 2.68
C ILE A 143 -14.17 2.82 3.69
N ASP A 144 -15.43 2.58 3.30
CA ASP A 144 -16.59 2.77 4.16
C ASP A 144 -16.52 1.80 5.36
N ARG A 145 -16.19 0.51 5.13
CA ARG A 145 -15.96 -0.48 6.22
C ARG A 145 -14.89 -0.04 7.21
N VAL A 146 -13.76 0.48 6.72
CA VAL A 146 -12.69 0.99 7.60
C VAL A 146 -13.21 2.18 8.40
N SER A 147 -13.88 3.13 7.75
CA SER A 147 -14.42 4.34 8.40
C SER A 147 -15.43 4.00 9.50
N GLU A 148 -16.33 3.05 9.25
CA GLU A 148 -17.28 2.54 10.24
C GLU A 148 -16.55 1.80 11.37
N GLY A 149 -15.59 0.94 11.01
CA GLY A 149 -14.79 0.17 11.96
C GLY A 149 -14.03 1.05 12.97
N LEU A 150 -13.57 2.23 12.56
CA LEU A 150 -12.90 3.19 13.44
C LEU A 150 -13.79 3.72 14.57
N HIS A 151 -15.12 3.70 14.40
CA HIS A 151 -16.08 4.02 15.47
C HIS A 151 -16.45 2.79 16.32
N GLY A 152 -15.91 1.62 15.99
CA GLY A 152 -16.25 0.33 16.60
C GLY A 152 -15.03 -0.46 17.07
N GLY A 153 -14.99 -1.75 16.73
CA GLY A 153 -13.95 -2.68 17.19
C GLY A 153 -12.54 -2.34 16.70
N LEU A 154 -12.41 -1.90 15.44
CA LEU A 154 -11.11 -1.50 14.90
C LEU A 154 -10.56 -0.29 15.66
N GLY A 155 -11.36 0.74 15.91
CA GLY A 155 -10.93 1.93 16.64
C GLY A 155 -10.39 1.60 18.04
N ARG A 156 -11.08 0.73 18.78
CA ARG A 156 -10.62 0.27 20.10
C ARG A 156 -9.28 -0.47 20.01
N ASN A 157 -9.16 -1.42 19.09
CA ASN A 157 -7.93 -2.19 18.93
C ASN A 157 -6.75 -1.33 18.44
N LEU A 158 -7.02 -0.30 17.63
CA LEU A 158 -5.99 0.64 17.18
C LEU A 158 -5.56 1.60 18.29
N ALA A 159 -6.42 1.92 19.27
CA ALA A 159 -6.07 2.81 20.38
C ALA A 159 -4.98 2.23 21.29
N ASP A 160 -4.79 0.91 21.29
CA ASP A 160 -3.69 0.24 22.00
C ASP A 160 -2.36 0.31 21.22
N LEU A 161 -2.39 0.70 19.94
CA LEU A 161 -1.25 0.63 19.01
C LEU A 161 -0.84 1.98 18.42
N LEU A 162 -1.77 2.93 18.33
CA LEU A 162 -1.63 4.22 17.68
C LEU A 162 -2.15 5.33 18.59
N SER A 163 -1.58 6.52 18.44
CA SER A 163 -2.08 7.71 19.11
C SER A 163 -3.46 8.14 18.59
N ALA A 164 -4.19 8.90 19.41
CA ALA A 164 -5.47 9.48 19.00
C ALA A 164 -5.34 10.37 17.75
N GLU A 165 -4.21 11.09 17.60
CA GLU A 165 -3.93 11.92 16.42
C GLU A 165 -3.76 11.08 15.15
N GLU A 166 -3.04 9.95 15.22
CA GLU A 166 -2.86 9.06 14.08
C GLU A 166 -4.17 8.40 13.64
N ILE A 167 -5.01 8.01 14.61
CA ILE A 167 -6.35 7.48 14.33
C ILE A 167 -7.25 8.54 13.70
N ALA A 168 -7.22 9.78 14.21
CA ALA A 168 -7.97 10.90 13.62
C ALA A 168 -7.49 11.20 12.19
N SER A 169 -6.18 11.19 11.94
CA SER A 169 -5.61 11.34 10.60
C SER A 169 -6.00 10.20 9.66
N LEU A 170 -6.04 8.95 10.14
CA LEU A 170 -6.54 7.81 9.39
C LEU A 170 -8.01 8.01 8.98
N ALA A 171 -8.87 8.40 9.91
CA ALA A 171 -10.28 8.70 9.62
C ALA A 171 -10.44 9.83 8.59
N ALA A 172 -9.66 10.91 8.73
CA ALA A 172 -9.66 12.02 7.79
C ALA A 172 -9.18 11.60 6.38
N ARG A 173 -8.18 10.71 6.29
CA ARG A 173 -7.73 10.14 5.01
C ARG A 173 -8.83 9.32 4.34
N CYS A 174 -9.52 8.45 5.08
CA CYS A 174 -10.66 7.70 4.55
C CYS A 174 -11.74 8.63 4.02
N ALA A 175 -12.17 9.63 4.81
CA ALA A 175 -13.20 10.58 4.41
C ALA A 175 -12.81 11.36 3.13
N ARG A 176 -11.57 11.83 3.05
CA ARG A 176 -11.05 12.55 1.88
C ARG A 176 -11.01 11.67 0.63
N LEU A 177 -10.50 10.45 0.75
CA LEU A 177 -10.40 9.52 -0.36
C LEU A 177 -11.81 9.12 -0.86
N ARG A 178 -12.74 8.88 0.08
CA ARG A 178 -14.14 8.56 -0.22
C ARG A 178 -14.87 9.70 -0.93
N LEU A 179 -14.64 10.94 -0.49
CA LEU A 179 -15.22 12.14 -1.10
C LEU A 179 -14.66 12.37 -2.51
N ALA A 180 -13.35 12.28 -2.68
CA ALA A 180 -12.69 12.45 -3.98
C ALA A 180 -13.12 11.37 -4.97
N GLY A 181 -13.23 10.12 -4.51
CA GLY A 181 -13.71 9.00 -5.31
C GLY A 181 -12.79 8.60 -6.46
N ARG A 182 -11.51 8.98 -6.38
CA ARG A 182 -10.47 8.67 -7.36
C ARG A 182 -9.11 8.60 -6.69
N PHE A 183 -8.14 7.99 -7.35
CA PHE A 183 -6.74 8.00 -6.92
C PHE A 183 -6.20 9.45 -6.92
N PRO A 184 -5.79 10.00 -5.77
CA PRO A 184 -5.21 11.34 -5.68
C PRO A 184 -3.84 11.42 -6.36
N ALA A 185 -3.44 12.65 -6.68
CA ALA A 185 -2.06 12.95 -7.06
C ALA A 185 -1.12 12.91 -5.84
N PRO A 186 0.17 12.59 -6.05
CA PRO A 186 1.20 12.78 -5.04
C PRO A 186 1.16 14.21 -4.50
N SER A 187 1.43 14.38 -3.22
CA SER A 187 1.44 15.69 -2.55
C SER A 187 2.52 15.78 -1.48
N GLY A 188 2.87 16.99 -1.06
CA GLY A 188 3.96 17.23 -0.13
C GLY A 188 5.31 17.45 -0.84
N GLU A 189 6.36 17.56 -0.03
CA GLU A 189 7.70 17.93 -0.50
C GLU A 189 8.62 16.74 -0.76
N MET A 190 8.23 15.54 -0.30
CA MET A 190 9.01 14.32 -0.51
C MET A 190 8.77 13.74 -1.90
N SER A 191 9.74 12.97 -2.40
CA SER A 191 9.57 12.15 -3.61
C SER A 191 8.30 11.30 -3.52
N ALA A 192 7.53 11.24 -4.61
CA ALA A 192 6.31 10.43 -4.70
C ALA A 192 6.61 8.92 -4.59
N VAL A 193 7.79 8.48 -5.02
CA VAL A 193 8.25 7.09 -4.90
C VAL A 193 9.28 6.96 -3.75
N PRO A 194 9.35 5.81 -3.08
CA PRO A 194 10.42 5.55 -2.11
C PRO A 194 11.78 5.45 -2.80
N TRP A 195 12.85 5.50 -2.00
CA TRP A 195 14.20 5.19 -2.46
C TRP A 195 14.88 4.23 -1.48
N PRO A 196 15.51 3.15 -1.97
CA PRO A 196 15.45 2.62 -3.35
C PRO A 196 14.02 2.23 -3.78
N LEU A 197 13.85 1.92 -5.08
CA LEU A 197 12.55 1.52 -5.66
C LEU A 197 12.15 0.06 -5.32
N PHE A 198 13.15 -0.75 -4.96
CA PHE A 198 13.11 -2.17 -4.60
C PHE A 198 14.08 -2.40 -3.45
#